data_AF-A0A9J7ZUT4-F1
#
_entry.id   AF-A0A9J7ZUT4-F1
#
_cell.length_a   1.000
_cell.length_b   1.000
_cell.length_c   1.000
_cell.angle_alpha   90.00
_cell.angle_beta   90.00
_cell.angle_gamma   90.00
#
_symmetry.space_group_name_H-M   'P 1'
#
loop_
_entity.id
_entity.type
_entity.pdbx_description
1 polymer ?
#
loop_
_entity_poly.entity_id
_entity_poly.type
_entity_poly.pdbx_seq_one_letter_code
_entity_poly.pdbx_strand_id
1 'polypeptide(L)'
;MSYKPVTHVLFDMDGLLLDTERLYTVAFQEVCDRFNKQYTWEVKSSVMGKKALEAARIIRDKIDLPMTPEELLEETRKIQERLFPTAGLEAGMQVVMIPDDNLDRSLTQEATLLLRSMEEFRPELFGLPAYP
;
A
#
# COMPACT_ATOMS: atom_id res chain seq x y z
N MET A 1 -1.10 22.89 -27.83
CA MET A 1 -0.07 23.12 -26.79
C MET A 1 1.17 22.33 -27.18
N SER A 2 2.36 22.95 -27.18
CA SER A 2 3.63 22.23 -27.33
C SER A 2 4.30 22.17 -25.97
N TYR A 3 4.63 20.96 -25.50
CA TYR A 3 5.40 20.79 -24.27
C TYR A 3 6.86 21.20 -24.50
N LYS A 4 7.56 21.63 -23.44
CA LYS A 4 9.02 21.89 -23.51
C LYS A 4 9.77 20.55 -23.50
N PRO A 5 10.87 20.40 -24.25
CA PRO A 5 11.72 19.22 -24.16
C PRO A 5 12.26 19.05 -22.73
N VAL A 6 12.27 17.81 -22.24
CA VAL A 6 12.85 17.42 -20.95
C VAL A 6 13.85 16.29 -21.17
N THR A 7 14.83 16.15 -20.27
CA THR A 7 15.86 15.10 -20.34
C THR A 7 15.62 13.96 -19.35
N HIS A 8 14.83 14.21 -18.31
CA HIS A 8 14.55 13.26 -17.23
C HIS A 8 13.08 13.38 -16.81
N VAL A 9 12.52 12.27 -16.33
CA VAL A 9 11.14 12.18 -15.82
C VAL A 9 11.21 11.54 -14.43
N LEU A 10 10.42 12.06 -13.50
CA LEU A 10 10.19 11.46 -12.19
C LEU A 10 8.78 10.89 -12.18
N PHE A 11 8.68 9.58 -11.98
CA PHE A 11 7.41 8.90 -11.78
C PHE A 11 7.18 8.72 -10.29
N ASP A 12 5.98 9.06 -9.84
CA ASP A 12 5.51 8.64 -8.52
C ASP A 12 5.28 7.12 -8.50
N MET A 13 5.36 6.50 -7.33
CA MET A 13 5.15 5.07 -7.19
C MET A 13 3.66 4.74 -7.01
N ASP A 14 3.07 5.27 -5.95
CA ASP A 14 1.71 4.98 -5.51
C ASP A 14 0.67 5.59 -6.46
N GLY A 15 -0.31 4.79 -6.89
CA GLY A 15 -1.37 5.21 -7.79
C GLY A 15 -0.90 5.54 -9.23
N LEU A 16 0.39 5.38 -9.54
CA LEU A 16 0.95 5.59 -10.88
C LEU A 16 1.69 4.35 -11.42
N LEU A 17 2.75 3.91 -10.75
CA LEU A 17 3.46 2.67 -11.12
C LEU A 17 2.78 1.43 -10.56
N LEU A 18 2.20 1.55 -9.37
CA LEU A 18 1.47 0.50 -8.67
C LEU A 18 0.03 0.96 -8.39
N ASP A 19 -0.97 0.10 -8.63
CA ASP A 19 -2.38 0.39 -8.34
C ASP A 19 -2.70 0.27 -6.84
N THR A 20 -1.94 0.97 -6.00
CA THR A 20 -2.12 0.96 -4.55
C THR A 20 -3.40 1.70 -4.13
N GLU A 21 -3.88 2.66 -4.93
CA GLU A 21 -5.14 3.39 -4.70
C GLU A 21 -6.38 2.48 -4.60
N ARG A 22 -6.43 1.44 -5.44
CA ARG A 22 -7.46 0.40 -5.34
C ARG A 22 -7.31 -0.37 -4.03
N LEU A 23 -6.08 -0.76 -3.66
CA LEU A 23 -5.81 -1.54 -2.46
C LEU A 23 -6.11 -0.77 -1.17
N TYR A 24 -5.81 0.53 -1.10
CA TYR A 24 -6.26 1.39 0.01
C TYR A 24 -7.78 1.36 0.16
N THR A 25 -8.50 1.40 -0.95
CA THR A 25 -9.97 1.36 -0.96
C THR A 25 -10.49 0.02 -0.44
N VAL A 26 -9.90 -1.09 -0.91
CA VAL A 26 -10.24 -2.44 -0.43
C VAL A 26 -9.97 -2.57 1.07
N ALA A 27 -8.83 -2.09 1.56
CA ALA A 27 -8.47 -2.19 2.96
C ALA A 27 -9.45 -1.43 3.87
N PHE A 28 -9.78 -0.18 3.54
CA PHE A 28 -10.77 0.58 4.31
C PHE A 28 -12.18 -0.02 4.22
N GLN A 29 -12.58 -0.51 3.04
CA GLN A 29 -13.88 -1.15 2.87
C GLN A 29 -14.00 -2.42 3.71
N GLU A 30 -12.96 -3.26 3.76
CA GLU A 30 -12.95 -4.49 4.57
C GLU A 30 -13.09 -4.21 6.07
N VAL A 31 -12.54 -3.11 6.59
CA VAL A 31 -12.82 -2.67 7.97
C VAL A 31 -14.26 -2.19 8.11
N CYS A 32 -14.76 -1.39 7.17
CA CYS A 32 -16.14 -0.86 7.19
C CYS A 32 -17.20 -1.98 7.11
N ASP A 33 -16.92 -3.05 6.36
CA ASP A 33 -17.82 -4.21 6.20
C ASP A 33 -18.11 -4.89 7.53
N ARG A 34 -17.16 -4.88 8.48
CA ARG A 34 -17.35 -5.41 9.85
C ARG A 34 -18.46 -4.70 10.61
N PHE A 35 -18.83 -3.50 10.18
CA PHE A 35 -19.86 -2.65 10.77
C PHE A 35 -21.06 -2.43 9.84
N ASN A 36 -21.14 -3.17 8.73
CA ASN A 36 -22.15 -2.98 7.66
C ASN A 36 -22.17 -1.54 7.11
N LYS A 37 -20.98 -0.94 6.95
CA LYS A 37 -20.81 0.42 6.43
C LYS A 37 -20.11 0.41 5.07
N GLN A 38 -20.31 1.47 4.28
CA GLN A 38 -19.67 1.61 2.98
C GLN A 38 -18.65 2.75 2.95
N TYR A 39 -17.45 2.43 2.46
CA TYR A 39 -16.41 3.38 2.14
C TYR A 39 -16.64 3.92 0.71
N THR A 40 -17.44 4.98 0.62
CA THR A 40 -17.84 5.55 -0.67
C THR A 40 -16.75 6.41 -1.29
N TRP A 41 -16.90 6.71 -2.59
CA TRP A 41 -16.06 7.67 -3.28
C TRP A 41 -16.05 9.05 -2.61
N GLU A 42 -17.18 9.51 -2.08
CA GLU A 42 -17.28 10.80 -1.38
C GLU A 42 -16.40 10.84 -0.12
N VAL A 43 -16.38 9.74 0.64
CA VAL A 43 -15.49 9.63 1.80
C VAL A 43 -14.04 9.58 1.33
N LYS A 44 -13.73 8.73 0.34
CA LYS A 44 -12.39 8.60 -0.24
C LYS A 44 -11.84 9.95 -0.71
N SER A 45 -12.58 10.68 -1.54
CA SER A 45 -12.16 11.96 -2.09
C SER A 45 -11.93 13.02 -1.01
N SER A 46 -12.64 12.94 0.12
CA SER A 46 -12.45 13.89 1.22
C SER A 46 -11.19 13.67 2.05
N VAL A 47 -10.53 12.52 1.88
CA VAL A 47 -9.30 12.17 2.62
C VAL A 47 -8.04 12.10 1.77
N MET A 48 -8.16 12.24 0.45
CA MET A 48 -7.00 12.28 -0.45
C MET A 48 -6.06 13.43 -0.08
N GLY A 49 -4.76 13.15 -0.05
CA GLY A 49 -3.70 14.11 0.31
C GLY A 49 -3.60 14.45 1.80
N LYS A 50 -4.40 13.83 2.67
CA LYS A 50 -4.33 14.04 4.12
C LYS A 50 -3.33 13.08 4.78
N LYS A 51 -2.86 13.45 5.97
CA LYS A 51 -2.05 12.55 6.81
C LYS A 51 -2.91 11.39 7.29
N ALA A 52 -2.29 10.22 7.47
CA ALA A 52 -2.97 8.98 7.81
C ALA A 52 -3.96 9.09 9.00
N LEU A 53 -3.53 9.70 10.12
CA LEU A 53 -4.39 9.84 11.30
C LEU A 53 -5.53 10.86 11.10
N GLU A 54 -5.29 11.93 10.33
CA GLU A 54 -6.33 12.89 9.98
C GLU A 54 -7.36 12.27 9.04
N ALA A 55 -6.90 11.51 8.04
CA ALA A 55 -7.76 10.71 7.16
C ALA A 55 -8.62 9.73 7.97
N ALA A 56 -8.00 8.92 8.84
CA ALA A 56 -8.71 7.96 9.68
C ALA A 56 -9.78 8.63 10.54
N ARG A 57 -9.50 9.81 11.11
CA ARG A 57 -10.49 10.59 11.87
C ARG A 57 -11.68 10.99 11.01
N ILE A 58 -11.44 11.54 9.83
CA ILE A 58 -12.51 11.95 8.90
C ILE A 58 -13.34 10.75 8.44
N ILE A 59 -12.69 9.62 8.11
CA ILE A 59 -13.39 8.39 7.69
C ILE A 59 -14.29 7.91 8.83
N ARG A 60 -13.72 7.78 10.02
CA ARG A 60 -14.42 7.35 11.23
C ARG A 60 -15.63 8.23 11.51
N ASP A 61 -15.47 9.55 11.44
CA ASP A 61 -16.54 10.50 11.75
C ASP A 61 -17.62 10.55 10.66
N LYS A 62 -17.25 10.47 9.37
CA LYS A 62 -18.21 10.46 8.26
C LYS A 62 -19.01 9.17 8.17
N ILE A 63 -18.38 8.03 8.47
CA ILE A 63 -19.00 6.70 8.38
C ILE A 63 -19.69 6.33 9.70
N ASP A 64 -19.37 7.03 10.79
CA ASP A 64 -19.79 6.73 12.15
C ASP A 64 -19.38 5.31 12.56
N LEU A 65 -18.06 5.08 12.55
CA LEU A 65 -17.46 3.80 12.96
C LEU A 65 -17.31 3.76 14.49
N PRO A 66 -17.70 2.65 15.16
CA PRO A 66 -17.62 2.50 16.61
C PRO A 66 -16.20 2.10 17.06
N MET A 67 -15.19 2.83 16.58
CA MET A 67 -13.78 2.66 16.93
C MET A 67 -13.07 4.02 16.93
N THR A 68 -11.87 4.04 17.47
CA THR A 68 -10.98 5.21 17.43
C THR A 68 -10.28 5.33 16.06
N PRO A 69 -9.85 6.54 15.66
CA PRO A 69 -9.03 6.73 14.45
C PRO A 69 -7.74 5.89 14.47
N GLU A 70 -7.14 5.71 15.64
CA GLU A 70 -5.92 4.92 15.85
C GLU A 70 -6.18 3.42 15.61
N GLU A 71 -7.26 2.87 16.17
CA GLU A 71 -7.66 1.48 15.91
C GLU A 71 -8.01 1.28 14.42
N LEU A 72 -8.70 2.24 13.79
CA LEU A 72 -9.01 2.16 12.36
C LEU A 72 -7.74 2.08 11.52
N LEU A 73 -6.75 2.91 11.84
CA LEU A 73 -5.48 2.93 11.13
C LEU A 73 -4.72 1.60 11.32
N GLU A 74 -4.71 1.07 12.53
CA GLU A 74 -4.05 -0.20 12.86
C GLU A 74 -4.71 -1.38 12.15
N GLU A 75 -6.04 -1.48 12.19
CA GLU A 75 -6.77 -2.56 11.53
C GLU A 75 -6.64 -2.48 10.00
N THR A 76 -6.63 -1.27 9.44
CA THR A 76 -6.43 -1.08 8.00
C THR A 76 -4.99 -1.45 7.59
N ARG A 77 -3.98 -1.14 8.43
CA ARG A 77 -2.57 -1.48 8.16
C ARG A 77 -2.37 -3.00 8.03
N LYS A 78 -2.94 -3.79 8.94
CA LYS A 78 -2.86 -5.27 8.87
C LYS A 78 -3.41 -5.81 7.56
N ILE A 79 -4.49 -5.20 7.06
CA ILE A 79 -5.07 -5.60 5.76
C ILE A 79 -4.16 -5.16 4.61
N GLN A 80 -3.58 -3.95 4.68
CA GLN A 80 -2.63 -3.46 3.68
C GLN A 80 -1.37 -4.32 3.59
N GLU A 81 -0.84 -4.82 4.71
CA GLU A 81 0.33 -5.73 4.73
C GLU A 81 0.09 -7.01 3.92
N ARG A 82 -1.16 -7.50 3.90
CA ARG A 82 -1.58 -8.60 3.04
C ARG A 82 -1.73 -8.18 1.57
N LEU A 83 -2.26 -6.99 1.31
CA LEU A 83 -2.64 -6.57 -0.04
C LEU A 83 -1.47 -5.99 -0.84
N PHE A 84 -0.60 -5.17 -0.24
CA PHE A 84 0.44 -4.44 -0.97
C PHE A 84 1.44 -5.29 -1.75
N PRO A 85 1.85 -6.49 -1.28
CA PRO A 85 2.68 -7.38 -2.11
C PRO A 85 2.03 -7.70 -3.46
N THR A 86 0.70 -7.77 -3.54
CA THR A 86 0.00 -8.08 -4.79
C THR A 86 0.10 -6.95 -5.81
N ALA A 87 0.30 -5.69 -5.39
CA ALA A 87 0.43 -4.56 -6.30
C ALA A 87 1.61 -4.72 -7.27
N GLY A 88 2.77 -5.13 -6.75
CA GLY A 88 3.95 -5.38 -7.56
C GLY A 88 3.77 -6.57 -8.50
N LEU A 89 3.15 -7.65 -8.01
CA LEU A 89 2.88 -8.86 -8.78
C LEU A 89 1.89 -8.60 -9.92
N GLU A 90 0.80 -7.88 -9.65
CA GLU A 90 -0.20 -7.47 -10.65
C GLU A 90 0.40 -6.53 -11.71
N ALA A 91 1.42 -5.74 -11.34
CA ALA A 91 2.20 -4.92 -12.26
C ALA A 91 3.26 -5.72 -13.05
N GLY A 92 3.34 -7.05 -12.87
CA GLY A 92 4.30 -7.92 -13.53
C GLY A 92 5.74 -7.74 -13.05
N MET A 93 5.95 -7.13 -11.88
CA MET A 93 7.26 -6.89 -11.29
C MET A 93 7.71 -8.08 -10.44
N GLN A 94 9.03 -8.19 -10.24
CA GLN A 94 9.59 -9.08 -9.24
C GLN A 94 9.50 -8.42 -7.86
N VAL A 95 8.98 -9.14 -6.87
CA VAL A 95 8.75 -8.63 -5.51
C VAL A 95 9.78 -9.23 -4.55
N VAL A 96 10.65 -8.38 -4.00
CA VAL A 96 11.55 -8.75 -2.91
C VAL A 96 10.94 -8.26 -1.60
N MET A 97 10.78 -9.16 -0.63
CA MET A 97 10.07 -8.87 0.61
C MET A 97 10.93 -9.18 1.83
N ILE A 98 10.97 -8.23 2.78
CA ILE A 98 11.47 -8.43 4.14
C ILE A 98 10.25 -8.35 5.06
N PRO A 99 9.66 -9.49 5.43
CA PRO A 99 8.46 -9.50 6.26
C PRO A 99 8.78 -9.10 7.70
N ASP A 100 7.90 -8.30 8.31
CA ASP A 100 7.89 -8.06 9.75
C ASP A 100 7.69 -9.38 10.50
N ASP A 101 8.21 -9.47 11.72
CA ASP A 101 8.06 -10.67 12.55
C ASP A 101 6.59 -10.96 12.92
N ASN A 102 5.74 -9.94 12.93
CA ASN A 102 4.30 -10.07 13.22
C ASN A 102 3.47 -10.42 11.98
N LEU A 103 4.07 -10.46 10.78
CA LEU A 103 3.35 -10.77 9.56
C LEU A 103 3.05 -12.28 9.47
N ASP A 104 1.81 -12.62 9.09
CA ASP A 104 1.48 -13.99 8.73
C ASP A 104 2.33 -14.44 7.52
N ARG A 105 3.18 -15.45 7.74
CA ARG A 105 4.08 -16.00 6.74
C ARG A 105 3.35 -16.65 5.56
N SER A 106 2.05 -16.95 5.68
CA SER A 106 1.23 -17.37 4.54
C SER A 106 1.17 -16.30 3.44
N LEU A 107 1.32 -15.02 3.80
CA LEU A 107 1.23 -13.87 2.89
C LEU A 107 2.50 -13.66 2.06
N THR A 108 3.57 -14.37 2.35
CA THR A 108 4.86 -14.19 1.69
C THR A 108 5.09 -15.15 0.51
N GLN A 109 4.12 -16.03 0.23
CA GLN A 109 4.26 -17.14 -0.73
C GLN A 109 4.48 -16.67 -2.17
N GLU A 110 3.90 -15.54 -2.54
CA GLU A 110 3.97 -15.03 -3.91
C GLU A 110 5.17 -14.09 -4.15
N ALA A 111 5.94 -13.78 -3.12
CA ALA A 111 7.14 -12.95 -3.27
C ALA A 111 8.20 -13.69 -4.09
N THR A 112 8.88 -12.97 -4.98
CA THR A 112 9.98 -13.50 -5.79
C THR A 112 11.19 -13.89 -4.94
N LEU A 113 11.49 -13.10 -3.91
CA LEU A 113 12.60 -13.35 -3.00
C LEU A 113 12.24 -12.88 -1.59
N LEU A 114 12.47 -13.74 -0.60
CA LEU A 114 12.34 -13.39 0.81
C LEU A 114 13.70 -13.17 1.42
N LEU A 115 13.84 -12.06 2.13
CA LEU A 115 15.07 -11.68 2.84
C LEU A 115 14.76 -11.47 4.32
N ARG A 116 15.78 -11.60 5.17
CA ARG A 116 15.68 -11.22 6.59
C ARG A 116 16.09 -9.78 6.83
N SER A 117 16.94 -9.23 5.95
CA SER A 117 17.47 -7.88 6.04
C SER A 117 17.78 -7.35 4.64
N MET A 118 17.74 -6.02 4.49
CA MET A 118 18.17 -5.36 3.25
C MET A 118 19.66 -5.60 2.96
N GLU A 119 20.46 -5.90 3.98
CA GLU A 119 21.89 -6.25 3.83
C GLU A 119 22.11 -7.54 3.02
N GLU A 120 21.10 -8.42 2.97
CA GLU A 120 21.15 -9.67 2.21
C GLU A 120 20.75 -9.47 0.74
N PHE A 121 20.22 -8.30 0.36
CA PHE A 121 19.78 -8.05 -1.00
C PHE A 121 20.99 -8.04 -1.94
N ARG A 122 20.87 -8.77 -3.06
CA ARG A 122 21.91 -8.87 -4.08
C ARG A 122 21.35 -8.37 -5.41
N PRO A 123 21.63 -7.13 -5.82
CA PRO A 123 21.12 -6.56 -7.06
C PRO A 123 21.44 -7.42 -8.29
N GLU A 124 22.55 -8.17 -8.27
CA GLU A 124 23.00 -9.00 -9.38
C GLU A 124 22.02 -10.14 -9.72
N LEU A 125 21.21 -10.60 -8.74
CA LEU A 125 20.15 -11.59 -8.96
C LEU A 125 19.07 -11.08 -9.94
N PHE A 126 18.98 -9.76 -10.09
CA PHE A 126 18.02 -9.06 -10.93
C PHE A 126 18.69 -8.35 -12.10
N GLY A 127 19.94 -8.70 -12.41
CA GLY A 127 20.71 -8.13 -13.52
C GLY A 127 21.21 -6.70 -13.28
N LEU A 128 21.15 -6.21 -12.04
CA LEU A 128 21.66 -4.89 -11.65
C LEU A 128 23.14 -4.98 -11.23
N PRO A 129 23.90 -3.85 -11.27
CA PRO A 129 25.27 -3.83 -10.78
C PRO A 129 25.35 -4.16 -9.28
N ALA A 130 26.44 -4.84 -8.88
CA ALA A 130 26.73 -5.06 -7.46
C ALA A 130 26.92 -3.74 -6.72
N TYR A 131 26.75 -3.77 -5.38
CA TYR A 131 27.06 -2.63 -4.54
C TYR A 131 28.54 -2.22 -4.66
N PRO A 132 28.87 -0.92 -4.48
CA PRO A 132 30.24 -0.43 -4.47
C PRO A 132 31.13 -1.06 -3.40
#